data_AF-A0A161LNW6-F1
#
_entry.id   AF-A0A161LNW6-F1
#
_cell.length_a   1.000
_cell.length_b   1.000
_cell.length_c   1.000
_cell.angle_alpha   90.00
_cell.angle_beta   90.00
_cell.angle_gamma   90.00
#
_symmetry.space_group_name_H-M   'P 1'
#
loop_
_entity.id
_entity.type
_entity.pdbx_description
1 polymer ?
#
loop_
_entity_poly.entity_id
_entity_poly.type
_entity_poly.pdbx_seq_one_letter_code
_entity_poly.pdbx_strand_id
1 'polypeptide(L)'
;MRASRLLSLLLLLQTRGRMTAAELSEELEVSIRTVYRDVEALSSAGVPVYADRGPAGGYRLLDGYRTRLNGLTAEEASSMFLAALPGPAAELGLGEVAAAAELKLLAALPPGPRSHATRMRERFHLDVPGWYRSAEEAPFLGEVAGAVWEQRPVRMTYRRWGPQDVERLVHPYGLVLKGGSWYMVASPGEEAPRTYKVARIVAAEVLDGCFERPEGFDLADFWARYTVDFRERMYTAHALIRLAPGLEGLLRYTVGEDPADAALAGAGPPDERGWRVLRLPVESIRHARWLLLRLGTDVEVLEPPELRAAMAETAAALAALYGPPPADGPALPEG
;
A
#
# COMPACT_ATOMS: atom_id res chain seq x y z
N MET A 1 -30.32 3.42 -19.26
CA MET A 1 -31.06 3.30 -20.53
C MET A 1 -30.26 3.77 -21.74
N ARG A 2 -29.75 5.01 -21.81
CA ARG A 2 -29.00 5.51 -22.99
C ARG A 2 -27.56 4.95 -23.10
N ALA A 3 -26.78 4.99 -22.01
CA ALA A 3 -25.38 4.52 -22.02
C ALA A 3 -25.25 3.02 -22.29
N SER A 4 -26.11 2.20 -21.67
CA SER A 4 -26.19 0.76 -21.91
C SER A 4 -26.51 0.44 -23.37
N ARG A 5 -27.43 1.19 -23.99
CA ARG A 5 -27.81 0.99 -25.39
C ARG A 5 -26.73 1.42 -26.39
N LEU A 6 -26.03 2.54 -26.13
CA LEU A 6 -24.88 2.95 -26.94
C LEU A 6 -23.77 1.89 -26.91
N LEU A 7 -23.54 1.28 -25.74
CA LEU A 7 -22.61 0.16 -25.60
C LEU A 7 -23.07 -1.07 -26.39
N SER A 8 -24.35 -1.44 -26.30
CA SER A 8 -24.91 -2.55 -27.09
C SER A 8 -24.79 -2.31 -28.59
N LEU A 9 -25.11 -1.09 -29.08
CA LEU A 9 -24.96 -0.72 -30.48
C LEU A 9 -23.50 -0.87 -30.95
N LEU A 10 -22.55 -0.38 -30.15
CA LEU A 10 -21.12 -0.50 -30.44
C LEU A 10 -20.66 -1.97 -30.50
N LEU A 11 -21.11 -2.81 -29.57
CA LEU A 11 -20.78 -4.24 -29.53
C LEU A 11 -21.38 -5.00 -30.73
N LEU A 12 -22.60 -4.66 -31.14
CA LEU A 12 -23.22 -5.24 -32.33
C LEU A 12 -22.42 -4.95 -33.60
N LEU A 13 -21.97 -3.70 -33.77
CA LEU A 13 -21.11 -3.33 -34.90
C LEU A 13 -19.71 -3.95 -34.83
N GLN A 14 -19.17 -4.21 -33.64
CA GLN A 14 -17.87 -4.92 -33.50
C GLN A 14 -17.97 -6.41 -33.84
N THR A 15 -19.07 -7.06 -33.44
CA THR A 15 -19.24 -8.52 -33.56
C THR A 15 -19.79 -8.93 -34.91
N ARG A 16 -20.76 -8.19 -35.45
CA ARG A 16 -21.42 -8.49 -36.73
C ARG A 16 -20.88 -7.67 -37.90
N GLY A 17 -20.03 -6.67 -37.61
CA GLY A 17 -19.38 -5.83 -38.62
C GLY A 17 -20.30 -4.76 -39.18
N ARG A 18 -20.97 -5.06 -40.30
CA ARG A 18 -21.89 -4.13 -40.98
C ARG A 18 -23.34 -4.51 -40.66
N MET A 19 -24.13 -3.53 -40.22
CA MET A 19 -25.56 -3.71 -39.95
C MET A 19 -26.36 -2.50 -40.47
N THR A 20 -27.54 -2.75 -41.01
CA THR A 20 -28.49 -1.72 -41.43
C THR A 20 -29.15 -1.03 -40.23
N ALA A 21 -29.77 0.12 -40.47
CA ALA A 21 -30.56 0.80 -39.45
C ALA A 21 -31.76 -0.05 -38.98
N ALA A 22 -32.33 -0.88 -39.87
CA ALA A 22 -33.44 -1.77 -39.58
C ALA A 22 -33.01 -2.92 -38.65
N GLU A 23 -31.92 -3.61 -38.98
CA GLU A 23 -31.37 -4.69 -38.14
C GLU A 23 -30.97 -4.17 -36.75
N LEU A 24 -30.34 -2.99 -36.68
CA LEU A 24 -30.00 -2.36 -35.40
C LEU A 24 -31.25 -1.94 -34.61
N SER A 25 -32.33 -1.56 -35.30
CA SER A 25 -33.58 -1.16 -34.64
C SER A 25 -34.32 -2.36 -34.04
N GLU A 26 -34.30 -3.50 -34.74
CA GLU A 26 -34.86 -4.76 -34.26
C GLU A 26 -34.06 -5.31 -33.08
N GLU A 27 -32.73 -5.42 -33.21
CA GLU A 27 -31.87 -6.01 -32.19
C GLU A 27 -31.80 -5.17 -30.90
N LEU A 28 -31.94 -3.85 -31.02
CA LEU A 28 -31.94 -2.93 -29.87
C LEU A 28 -33.34 -2.59 -29.37
N GLU A 29 -34.40 -3.14 -29.98
CA GLU A 29 -35.81 -2.89 -29.68
C GLU A 29 -36.17 -1.39 -29.62
N VAL A 30 -35.67 -0.61 -30.58
CA VAL A 30 -35.91 0.84 -30.68
C VAL A 30 -36.33 1.25 -32.08
N SER A 31 -36.83 2.48 -32.23
CA SER A 31 -37.11 3.02 -33.55
C SER A 31 -35.82 3.27 -34.36
N ILE A 32 -35.91 3.19 -35.69
CA ILE A 32 -34.83 3.59 -36.62
C ILE A 32 -34.33 5.02 -36.35
N ARG A 33 -35.26 5.94 -36.00
CA ARG A 33 -34.90 7.33 -35.63
C ARG A 33 -33.99 7.39 -34.40
N THR A 34 -34.19 6.48 -33.44
CA THR A 34 -33.33 6.35 -32.26
C THR A 34 -31.96 5.82 -32.64
N VAL A 35 -31.88 4.83 -33.54
CA VAL A 35 -30.60 4.31 -34.06
C VAL A 35 -29.77 5.43 -34.68
N TYR A 36 -30.37 6.28 -35.52
CA TYR A 36 -29.66 7.42 -36.12
C TYR A 36 -29.09 8.37 -35.06
N ARG A 37 -29.89 8.71 -34.04
CA ARG A 37 -29.46 9.58 -32.95
C ARG A 37 -28.35 8.96 -32.09
N ASP A 38 -28.39 7.65 -31.91
CA ASP A 38 -27.40 6.91 -31.12
C ASP A 38 -26.09 6.71 -31.91
N VAL A 39 -26.15 6.49 -33.22
CA VAL A 39 -24.98 6.51 -34.11
C VAL A 39 -24.32 7.90 -34.11
N GLU A 40 -25.11 8.97 -34.19
CA GLU A 40 -24.60 10.35 -34.11
C GLU A 40 -23.95 10.62 -32.75
N ALA A 41 -24.53 10.12 -31.66
CA ALA A 41 -23.95 10.24 -30.32
C ALA A 41 -22.64 9.46 -30.15
N LEU A 42 -22.50 8.29 -30.77
CA LEU A 42 -21.24 7.55 -30.81
C LEU A 42 -20.18 8.30 -31.63
N SER A 43 -20.57 8.84 -32.78
CA SER A 43 -19.70 9.65 -33.63
C SER A 43 -19.20 10.91 -32.88
N SER A 44 -20.10 11.62 -32.19
CA SER A 44 -19.73 12.79 -31.39
C SER A 44 -18.87 12.44 -30.16
N ALA A 45 -18.91 11.18 -29.70
CA ALA A 45 -18.05 10.64 -28.65
C ALA A 45 -16.71 10.09 -29.19
N GLY A 46 -16.38 10.31 -30.47
CA GLY A 46 -15.10 9.90 -31.07
C GLY A 46 -15.05 8.45 -31.53
N VAL A 47 -16.19 7.75 -31.59
CA VAL A 47 -16.28 6.40 -32.17
C VAL A 47 -16.42 6.52 -33.70
N PRO A 48 -15.52 5.93 -34.51
CA PRO A 48 -15.50 6.09 -35.96
C PRO A 48 -16.53 5.17 -36.63
N VAL A 49 -17.81 5.52 -36.51
CA VAL A 49 -18.94 4.84 -37.18
C VAL A 49 -19.16 5.47 -38.56
N TYR A 50 -19.16 4.65 -39.60
CA TYR A 50 -19.39 5.06 -40.99
C TYR A 50 -20.73 4.53 -41.50
N ALA A 51 -21.38 5.32 -42.33
CA ALA A 51 -22.60 4.94 -43.04
C ALA A 51 -22.29 4.76 -44.52
N ASP A 52 -22.38 3.52 -45.01
CA ASP A 52 -22.33 3.23 -46.45
C ASP A 52 -23.74 3.42 -47.04
N ARG A 53 -23.83 4.14 -48.17
CA ARG A 53 -25.11 4.37 -48.87
C ARG A 53 -25.37 3.28 -49.92
N GLY A 54 -26.63 2.88 -50.06
CA GLY A 54 -27.11 1.97 -51.11
C GLY A 54 -28.00 0.83 -50.58
N PRO A 55 -28.54 -0.04 -51.45
CA PRO A 55 -29.43 -1.15 -51.07
C PRO A 55 -28.77 -2.20 -50.16
N ALA A 56 -27.43 -2.29 -50.18
CA ALA A 56 -26.60 -3.11 -49.28
C ALA A 56 -25.77 -2.23 -48.30
N GLY A 57 -26.20 -0.98 -48.11
CA GLY A 57 -25.59 -0.01 -47.21
C GLY A 57 -25.84 -0.34 -45.74
N GLY A 58 -25.20 0.39 -44.83
CA GLY A 58 -25.34 0.15 -43.40
C GLY A 58 -24.28 0.86 -42.59
N TYR A 59 -24.39 0.73 -41.27
CA TYR A 59 -23.43 1.21 -40.31
C TYR A 59 -22.36 0.16 -40.06
N ARG A 60 -21.11 0.60 -40.01
CA ARG A 60 -19.96 -0.22 -39.62
C ARG A 60 -18.93 0.64 -38.90
N LEU A 61 -18.12 -0.01 -38.08
CA LEU A 61 -16.91 0.61 -37.56
C LEU A 61 -15.82 0.59 -38.64
N LEU A 62 -14.91 1.57 -38.61
CA LEU A 62 -13.73 1.55 -39.47
C LEU A 62 -12.90 0.27 -39.21
N ASP A 63 -12.38 -0.37 -40.27
CA ASP A 63 -11.70 -1.66 -40.14
C ASP A 63 -10.56 -1.61 -39.12
N GLY A 64 -10.51 -2.61 -38.24
CA GLY A 64 -9.52 -2.69 -37.16
C GLY A 64 -9.87 -1.91 -35.89
N TYR A 65 -11.10 -1.40 -35.76
CA TYR A 65 -11.65 -0.97 -34.47
C TYR A 65 -11.90 -2.19 -33.56
N ARG A 66 -10.82 -2.71 -32.98
CA ARG A 66 -10.86 -3.49 -31.74
C ARG A 66 -10.98 -2.52 -30.57
N THR A 67 -11.36 -3.01 -29.38
CA THR A 67 -11.34 -2.26 -28.11
C THR A 67 -9.95 -1.66 -27.87
N ARG A 68 -9.74 -0.47 -28.46
CA ARG A 68 -8.64 0.43 -28.16
C ARG A 68 -9.12 1.26 -26.97
N LEU A 69 -8.21 1.62 -26.08
CA LEU A 69 -8.53 2.50 -24.95
C LEU A 69 -8.58 3.96 -25.42
N ASN A 70 -9.37 4.23 -26.47
CA ASN A 70 -9.54 5.55 -27.10
C ASN A 70 -10.36 6.54 -26.24
N GLY A 71 -11.01 6.05 -25.18
CA GLY A 71 -11.65 6.88 -24.16
C GLY A 71 -10.71 7.34 -23.04
N LEU A 72 -9.45 6.86 -23.01
CA LEU A 72 -8.48 7.32 -22.02
C LEU A 72 -7.69 8.52 -22.55
N THR A 73 -7.70 9.59 -21.77
CA THR A 73 -6.76 10.70 -21.91
C THR A 73 -5.33 10.23 -21.63
N ALA A 74 -4.34 11.04 -22.02
CA ALA A 74 -2.95 10.74 -21.68
C ALA A 74 -2.71 10.70 -20.16
N GLU A 75 -3.43 11.50 -19.38
CA GLU A 75 -3.32 11.55 -17.92
C GLU A 75 -3.93 10.30 -17.26
N GLU A 76 -5.13 9.89 -17.68
CA GLU A 76 -5.76 8.65 -17.20
C GLU A 76 -4.94 7.41 -17.59
N ALA A 77 -4.39 7.39 -18.81
CA ALA A 77 -3.50 6.31 -19.23
C ALA A 77 -2.24 6.25 -18.35
N SER A 78 -1.62 7.39 -18.05
CA SER A 78 -0.44 7.45 -17.17
C SER A 78 -0.73 7.06 -15.72
N SER A 79 -1.89 7.47 -15.18
CA SER A 79 -2.25 7.17 -13.78
C SER A 79 -2.43 5.67 -13.55
N MET A 80 -2.87 4.91 -14.57
CA MET A 80 -2.92 3.45 -14.49
C MET A 80 -1.55 2.80 -14.26
N PHE A 81 -0.46 3.38 -14.78
CA PHE A 81 0.90 2.88 -14.53
C PHE A 81 1.43 3.25 -13.15
N LEU A 82 0.94 4.35 -12.56
CA LEU A 82 1.21 4.68 -11.16
C LEU A 82 0.46 3.73 -10.20
N ALA A 83 -0.69 3.20 -10.64
CA ALA A 83 -1.48 2.22 -9.91
C ALA A 83 -1.00 0.77 -10.10
N ALA A 84 -0.27 0.50 -11.19
CA ALA A 84 0.41 -0.77 -11.38
C ALA A 84 1.53 -0.86 -10.33
N LEU A 85 1.40 -1.77 -9.37
CA LEU A 85 2.38 -2.01 -8.32
C LEU A 85 3.21 -3.26 -8.69
N PRO A 86 4.21 -3.16 -9.59
CA PRO A 86 4.89 -4.32 -10.14
C PRO A 86 5.69 -5.11 -9.10
N GLY A 87 6.33 -4.44 -8.14
CA GLY A 87 7.01 -5.10 -7.02
C GLY A 87 6.05 -5.95 -6.18
N PRO A 88 4.97 -5.36 -5.63
CA PRO A 88 3.94 -6.10 -4.92
C PRO A 88 3.28 -7.22 -5.74
N ALA A 89 3.07 -7.01 -7.04
CA ALA A 89 2.57 -8.07 -7.93
C ALA A 89 3.57 -9.23 -8.04
N ALA A 90 4.87 -8.96 -8.16
CA ALA A 90 5.91 -9.99 -8.20
C ALA A 90 5.99 -10.78 -6.89
N GLU A 91 5.92 -10.10 -5.74
CA GLU A 91 5.92 -10.74 -4.41
C GLU A 91 4.71 -11.66 -4.19
N LEU A 92 3.58 -11.36 -4.84
CA LEU A 92 2.38 -12.20 -4.86
C LEU A 92 2.40 -13.31 -5.95
N GLY A 93 3.50 -13.48 -6.68
CA GLY A 93 3.60 -14.45 -7.77
C GLY A 93 2.85 -14.06 -9.06
N LEU A 94 2.39 -12.81 -9.15
CA LEU A 94 1.64 -12.27 -10.29
C LEU A 94 2.51 -11.44 -11.25
N GLY A 95 3.83 -11.44 -11.07
CA GLY A 95 4.75 -10.58 -11.83
C GLY A 95 4.64 -10.74 -13.36
N GLU A 96 4.65 -11.98 -13.86
CA GLU A 96 4.52 -12.25 -15.30
C GLU A 96 3.14 -11.85 -15.85
N VAL A 97 2.08 -12.12 -15.08
CA VAL A 97 0.70 -11.77 -15.46
C VAL A 97 0.54 -10.26 -15.53
N ALA A 98 1.09 -9.54 -14.55
CA ALA A 98 1.09 -8.09 -14.49
C ALA A 98 1.89 -7.47 -15.65
N ALA A 99 3.09 -8.00 -15.94
CA ALA A 99 3.89 -7.55 -17.07
C ALA A 99 3.18 -7.78 -18.42
N ALA A 100 2.55 -8.95 -18.59
CA ALA A 100 1.77 -9.24 -19.79
C ALA A 100 0.53 -8.34 -19.92
N ALA A 101 -0.16 -8.04 -18.81
CA ALA A 101 -1.29 -7.12 -18.78
C ALA A 101 -0.84 -5.69 -19.15
N GLU A 102 0.29 -5.25 -18.62
CA GLU A 102 0.89 -3.95 -18.93
C GLU A 102 1.21 -3.81 -20.42
N LEU A 103 1.88 -4.81 -21.02
CA LEU A 103 2.17 -4.83 -22.45
C LEU A 103 0.89 -4.76 -23.29
N LYS A 104 -0.16 -5.50 -22.89
CA LYS A 104 -1.47 -5.46 -23.55
C LYS A 104 -2.14 -4.10 -23.43
N LEU A 105 -2.07 -3.44 -22.26
CA LEU A 105 -2.60 -2.10 -22.04
C LEU A 105 -1.89 -1.07 -22.93
N LEU A 106 -0.56 -1.07 -22.98
CA LEU A 106 0.22 -0.21 -23.86
C LEU A 106 -0.13 -0.43 -25.33
N ALA A 107 -0.25 -1.69 -25.74
CA ALA A 107 -0.63 -2.05 -27.10
C ALA A 107 -2.05 -1.60 -27.46
N ALA A 108 -2.95 -1.48 -26.47
CA ALA A 108 -4.32 -1.01 -26.64
C ALA A 108 -4.46 0.53 -26.64
N LEU A 109 -3.46 1.27 -26.15
CA LEU A 109 -3.48 2.74 -26.12
C LEU A 109 -3.17 3.39 -27.49
N PRO A 110 -3.79 4.54 -27.82
CA PRO A 110 -3.43 5.34 -29.00
C PRO A 110 -1.99 5.91 -28.90
N PRO A 111 -1.35 6.31 -30.02
CA PRO A 111 0.05 6.72 -30.05
C PRO A 111 0.44 7.84 -29.07
N GLY A 112 -0.43 8.84 -28.88
CA GLY A 112 -0.19 9.96 -27.95
C GLY A 112 -0.14 9.52 -26.48
N PRO A 113 -1.26 9.02 -25.92
CA PRO A 113 -1.31 8.46 -24.57
C PRO A 113 -0.27 7.36 -24.32
N ARG A 114 -0.05 6.47 -25.30
CA ARG A 114 0.99 5.43 -25.23
C ARG A 114 2.39 6.02 -25.04
N SER A 115 2.75 7.03 -25.83
CA SER A 115 4.08 7.67 -25.74
C SER A 115 4.27 8.40 -24.41
N HIS A 116 3.19 8.96 -23.86
CA HIS A 116 3.21 9.61 -22.55
C HIS A 116 3.36 8.60 -21.41
N ALA A 117 2.59 7.50 -21.46
CA ALA A 117 2.67 6.40 -20.51
C ALA A 117 4.06 5.72 -20.49
N THR A 118 4.63 5.41 -21.67
CA THR A 118 5.99 4.84 -21.76
C THR A 118 7.02 5.76 -21.10
N ARG A 119 6.93 7.08 -21.36
CA ARG A 119 7.84 8.07 -20.78
C ARG A 119 7.67 8.19 -19.26
N MET A 120 6.45 8.06 -18.74
CA MET A 120 6.19 8.03 -17.30
C MET A 120 6.91 6.84 -16.66
N ARG A 121 6.76 5.65 -17.22
CA ARG A 121 7.42 4.44 -16.72
C ARG A 121 8.95 4.53 -16.74
N GLU A 122 9.52 5.12 -17.78
CA GLU A 122 10.97 5.32 -17.87
C GLU A 122 11.50 6.32 -16.83
N ARG A 123 10.64 7.19 -16.28
CA ARG A 123 11.03 8.30 -15.40
C ARG A 123 10.55 8.17 -13.97
N PHE A 124 9.64 7.25 -13.71
CA PHE A 124 9.07 7.01 -12.39
C PHE A 124 9.33 5.56 -11.99
N HIS A 125 10.14 5.41 -10.93
CA HIS A 125 10.39 4.13 -10.30
C HIS A 125 9.99 4.23 -8.83
N LEU A 126 9.02 3.42 -8.43
CA LEU A 126 8.57 3.35 -7.04
C LEU A 126 9.31 2.21 -6.34
N ASP A 127 10.32 2.58 -5.56
CA ASP A 127 11.04 1.69 -4.66
C ASP A 127 10.56 1.95 -3.22
N VAL A 128 9.78 1.01 -2.67
CA VAL A 128 9.06 1.18 -1.39
C VAL A 128 9.87 0.79 -0.15
N PRO A 129 10.73 -0.25 -0.16
CA PRO A 129 11.62 -0.55 0.96
C PRO A 129 12.55 0.61 1.29
N GLY A 130 12.80 0.83 2.58
CA GLY A 130 13.74 1.87 3.02
C GLY A 130 15.19 1.39 2.95
N TRP A 131 16.13 2.30 2.68
CA TRP A 131 17.57 2.01 2.61
C TRP A 131 18.14 1.16 3.76
N TYR A 132 17.59 1.32 4.97
CA TYR A 132 18.06 0.65 6.19
C TYR A 132 17.20 -0.53 6.63
N ARG A 133 16.12 -0.85 5.91
CA ARG A 133 15.25 -2.01 6.18
C ARG A 133 15.03 -2.76 4.87
N SER A 134 15.65 -3.92 4.74
CA SER A 134 15.29 -4.85 3.67
C SER A 134 13.82 -5.25 3.79
N ALA A 135 13.18 -5.57 2.67
CA ALA A 135 11.89 -6.26 2.70
C ALA A 135 12.04 -7.49 3.60
N GLU A 136 11.15 -7.65 4.58
CA GLU A 136 11.17 -8.84 5.43
C GLU A 136 10.73 -10.04 4.59
N GLU A 137 11.49 -11.14 4.65
CA GLU A 137 11.10 -12.38 3.99
C GLU A 137 9.74 -12.86 4.50
N ALA A 138 8.81 -13.06 3.58
CA ALA A 138 7.46 -13.53 3.85
C ALA A 138 7.25 -14.85 3.08
N PRO A 139 7.84 -15.97 3.54
CA PRO A 139 7.89 -17.22 2.78
C PRO A 139 6.49 -17.79 2.45
N PHE A 140 5.49 -17.53 3.30
CA PHE A 140 4.12 -17.99 3.11
C PHE A 140 3.18 -16.96 2.45
N LEU A 141 3.73 -15.90 1.84
CA LEU A 141 2.91 -14.85 1.23
C LEU A 141 2.04 -15.38 0.08
N GLY A 142 2.57 -16.28 -0.74
CA GLY A 142 1.83 -16.89 -1.85
C GLY A 142 0.63 -17.69 -1.38
N GLU A 143 0.82 -18.55 -0.37
CA GLU A 143 -0.24 -19.37 0.24
C GLU A 143 -1.32 -18.51 0.88
N VAL A 144 -0.92 -17.48 1.63
CA VAL A 144 -1.86 -16.54 2.25
C VAL A 144 -2.64 -15.75 1.19
N ALA A 145 -1.97 -15.28 0.14
CA ALA A 145 -2.62 -14.56 -0.95
C ALA A 145 -3.66 -15.43 -1.67
N GLY A 146 -3.30 -16.67 -2.00
CA GLY A 146 -4.23 -17.65 -2.57
C GLY A 146 -5.45 -17.87 -1.66
N ALA A 147 -5.22 -18.04 -0.36
CA ALA A 147 -6.30 -18.23 0.61
C ALA A 147 -7.24 -17.00 0.74
N VAL A 148 -6.72 -15.77 0.60
CA VAL A 148 -7.54 -14.55 0.54
C VAL A 148 -8.41 -14.55 -0.72
N TRP A 149 -7.82 -14.85 -1.88
CA TRP A 149 -8.55 -14.83 -3.17
C TRP A 149 -9.61 -15.91 -3.28
N GLU A 150 -9.34 -17.09 -2.71
CA GLU A 150 -10.24 -18.25 -2.74
C GLU A 150 -11.15 -18.33 -1.51
N GLN A 151 -11.03 -17.38 -0.56
CA GLN A 151 -11.75 -17.37 0.71
C GLN A 151 -11.61 -18.69 1.49
N ARG A 152 -10.38 -19.20 1.59
CA ARG A 152 -10.07 -20.47 2.27
C ARG A 152 -9.53 -20.23 3.69
N PRO A 153 -9.92 -21.05 4.69
CA PRO A 153 -9.34 -20.96 6.02
C PRO A 153 -7.85 -21.31 6.01
N VAL A 154 -7.08 -20.64 6.86
CA VAL A 154 -5.64 -20.91 7.04
C VAL A 154 -5.38 -21.33 8.47
N ARG A 155 -4.78 -22.51 8.64
CA ARG A 155 -4.13 -22.91 9.89
C ARG A 155 -2.68 -22.46 9.84
N MET A 156 -2.21 -21.77 10.87
CA MET A 156 -0.85 -21.25 10.91
C MET A 156 -0.22 -21.32 12.29
N THR A 157 1.09 -21.57 12.29
CA THR A 157 1.96 -21.32 13.44
C THR A 157 2.46 -19.89 13.37
N TYR A 158 2.11 -19.07 14.35
CA TYR A 158 2.40 -17.64 14.36
C TYR A 158 3.36 -17.24 15.48
N ARG A 159 4.43 -16.51 15.13
CA ARG A 159 5.38 -15.98 16.11
C ARG A 159 4.87 -14.70 16.75
N ARG A 160 4.48 -14.77 18.02
CA ARG A 160 4.09 -13.60 18.84
C ARG A 160 5.31 -12.93 19.48
N TRP A 161 5.13 -11.70 19.96
CA TRP A 161 6.05 -11.12 20.93
C TRP A 161 5.89 -11.88 22.26
N GLY A 162 6.81 -12.81 22.53
CA GLY A 162 6.79 -13.71 23.68
C GLY A 162 7.64 -14.96 23.42
N PRO A 163 7.82 -15.83 24.43
CA PRO A 163 8.73 -16.97 24.33
C PRO A 163 8.17 -18.16 23.52
N GLN A 164 6.90 -18.13 23.09
CA GLN A 164 6.22 -19.27 22.49
C GLN A 164 5.48 -18.87 21.22
N ASP A 165 5.63 -19.68 20.17
CA ASP A 165 4.82 -19.63 18.97
C ASP A 165 3.39 -20.12 19.28
N VAL A 166 2.39 -19.66 18.52
CA VAL A 166 0.99 -19.98 18.76
C VAL A 166 0.30 -20.50 17.51
N GLU A 167 -0.49 -21.57 17.66
CA GLU A 167 -1.35 -22.07 16.59
C GLU A 167 -2.60 -21.22 16.44
N ARG A 168 -2.98 -20.94 15.20
CA ARG A 168 -4.17 -20.15 14.86
C ARG A 168 -4.88 -20.76 13.66
N LEU A 169 -6.20 -20.84 13.73
CA LEU A 169 -7.07 -21.03 12.58
C LEU A 169 -7.74 -19.69 12.29
N VAL A 170 -7.60 -19.19 11.06
CA VAL A 170 -8.13 -17.88 10.68
C VAL A 170 -8.81 -17.89 9.31
N HIS A 171 -9.73 -16.95 9.14
CA HIS A 171 -10.42 -16.62 7.90
C HIS A 171 -9.83 -15.32 7.33
N PRO A 172 -8.97 -15.39 6.29
CA PRO A 172 -8.23 -14.24 5.79
C PRO A 172 -9.08 -13.31 4.90
N TYR A 173 -9.31 -12.08 5.35
CA TYR A 173 -10.19 -11.09 4.68
C TYR A 173 -9.48 -10.22 3.65
N GLY A 174 -8.15 -10.08 3.74
CA GLY A 174 -7.39 -9.20 2.85
C GLY A 174 -5.91 -9.10 3.20
N LEU A 175 -5.13 -8.59 2.24
CA LEU A 175 -3.71 -8.28 2.38
C LEU A 175 -3.48 -6.77 2.32
N VAL A 176 -2.54 -6.30 3.14
CA VAL A 176 -2.10 -4.91 3.16
C VAL A 176 -0.58 -4.84 3.14
N LEU A 177 -0.03 -4.07 2.20
CA LEU A 177 1.38 -3.71 2.18
C LEU A 177 1.57 -2.35 2.86
N LYS A 178 2.30 -2.30 3.98
CA LYS A 178 2.61 -1.07 4.70
C LYS A 178 4.10 -0.98 5.00
N GLY A 179 4.76 0.04 4.43
CA GLY A 179 6.18 0.31 4.67
C GLY A 179 7.09 -0.88 4.31
N GLY A 180 6.81 -1.56 3.20
CA GLY A 180 7.57 -2.75 2.77
C GLY A 180 7.29 -4.02 3.57
N SER A 181 6.26 -4.04 4.42
CA SER A 181 5.85 -5.22 5.18
C SER A 181 4.42 -5.64 4.84
N TRP A 182 4.22 -6.94 4.60
CA TRP A 182 2.91 -7.53 4.37
C TRP A 182 2.18 -7.87 5.66
N TYR A 183 0.90 -7.52 5.69
CA TYR A 183 -0.03 -7.83 6.77
C TYR A 183 -1.26 -8.52 6.20
N MET A 184 -1.66 -9.61 6.82
CA MET A 184 -2.94 -10.26 6.60
C MET A 184 -3.94 -9.72 7.63
N VAL A 185 -5.11 -9.29 7.16
CA VAL A 185 -6.27 -9.04 8.02
C VAL A 185 -7.12 -10.30 8.02
N ALA A 186 -7.32 -10.91 9.18
CA ALA A 186 -8.05 -12.17 9.29
C ALA A 186 -8.83 -12.28 10.60
N SER A 187 -9.96 -12.98 10.57
CA SER A 187 -10.72 -13.32 11.77
C SER A 187 -10.37 -14.71 12.29
N PRO A 188 -10.10 -14.91 13.60
CA PRO A 188 -10.08 -16.24 14.18
C PRO A 188 -11.52 -16.73 14.41
N GLY A 189 -12.12 -17.34 13.38
CA GLY A 189 -13.52 -17.79 13.43
C GLY A 189 -14.52 -16.64 13.34
N GLU A 190 -15.45 -16.57 14.30
CA GLU A 190 -16.49 -15.51 14.39
C GLU A 190 -16.07 -14.30 15.24
N GLU A 191 -14.81 -14.25 15.70
CA GLU A 191 -14.30 -13.11 16.46
C GLU A 191 -14.08 -11.86 15.60
N ALA A 192 -13.74 -10.74 16.26
CA ALA A 192 -13.33 -9.53 15.54
C ALA A 192 -12.04 -9.77 14.73
N PRO A 193 -11.93 -9.19 13.51
CA PRO A 193 -10.75 -9.34 12.69
C PRO A 193 -9.50 -8.74 13.36
N ARG A 194 -8.38 -9.42 13.18
CA ARG A 194 -7.06 -9.06 13.70
C ARG A 194 -6.07 -8.94 12.54
N THR A 195 -4.92 -8.33 12.83
CA THR A 195 -3.83 -8.16 11.87
C THR A 195 -2.67 -9.10 12.20
N TYR A 196 -2.11 -9.73 11.17
CA TYR A 196 -1.00 -10.66 11.28
C TYR A 196 0.08 -10.25 10.28
N LYS A 197 1.27 -9.89 10.77
CA LYS A 197 2.43 -9.67 9.90
C LYS A 197 2.84 -10.99 9.25
N VAL A 198 2.85 -11.07 7.93
CA VAL A 198 3.05 -12.34 7.18
C VAL A 198 4.45 -12.92 7.44
N ALA A 199 5.48 -12.07 7.54
CA ALA A 199 6.84 -12.47 7.89
C ALA A 199 6.99 -13.15 9.27
N ARG A 200 5.95 -13.13 10.12
CA ARG A 200 5.93 -13.83 11.42
C ARG A 200 5.23 -15.19 11.36
N ILE A 201 4.72 -15.59 10.20
CA ILE A 201 4.16 -16.92 10.00
C ILE A 201 5.32 -17.90 9.85
N VAL A 202 5.35 -18.90 10.73
CA VAL A 202 6.40 -19.94 10.78
C VAL A 202 6.00 -21.16 9.95
N ALA A 203 4.70 -21.46 9.91
CA ALA A 203 4.10 -22.47 9.05
C ALA A 203 2.68 -22.03 8.68
N ALA A 204 2.25 -22.33 7.46
CA ALA A 204 0.88 -22.11 6.99
C ALA A 204 0.37 -23.34 6.23
N GLU A 205 -0.88 -23.72 6.51
CA GLU A 205 -1.63 -24.76 5.83
C GLU A 205 -2.98 -24.17 5.40
N VAL A 206 -3.20 -24.09 4.08
CA VAL A 206 -4.50 -23.67 3.53
C VAL A 206 -5.44 -24.87 3.59
N LEU A 207 -6.54 -24.74 4.31
CA LEU A 207 -7.50 -25.81 4.54
C LEU A 207 -8.55 -25.87 3.43
N ASP A 208 -9.14 -27.04 3.25
CA ASP A 208 -10.29 -27.23 2.35
C ASP A 208 -11.54 -26.52 2.89
N GLY A 209 -12.48 -26.24 1.98
CA GLY A 209 -13.68 -25.47 2.26
C GLY A 209 -13.49 -23.97 2.06
N CYS A 210 -14.59 -23.23 2.14
CA CYS A 210 -14.61 -21.77 2.03
C CYS A 210 -15.30 -21.15 3.25
N PHE A 211 -14.97 -19.89 3.54
CA PHE A 211 -15.69 -19.09 4.51
C PHE A 211 -16.34 -17.90 3.81
N GLU A 212 -17.43 -17.39 4.37
CA GLU A 212 -18.08 -16.17 3.88
C GLU A 212 -17.37 -14.95 4.46
N ARG A 213 -16.80 -14.12 3.59
CA ARG A 213 -16.25 -12.82 3.98
C ARG A 213 -17.42 -11.90 4.35
N PRO A 214 -17.40 -11.24 5.53
CA PRO A 214 -18.54 -10.45 5.98
C PRO A 214 -18.99 -9.41 4.94
N GLU A 215 -20.29 -9.36 4.69
CA GLU A 215 -20.88 -8.41 3.76
C GLU A 215 -20.60 -6.97 4.22
N GLY A 216 -20.16 -6.12 3.29
CA GLY A 216 -19.79 -4.73 3.60
C GLY A 216 -18.45 -4.55 4.33
N PHE A 217 -17.63 -5.60 4.51
CA PHE A 217 -16.29 -5.42 5.06
C PHE A 217 -15.37 -4.66 4.09
N ASP A 218 -15.01 -3.44 4.47
CA ASP A 218 -14.04 -2.60 3.78
C ASP A 218 -12.64 -2.75 4.41
N LEU A 219 -11.67 -3.22 3.62
CA LEU A 219 -10.30 -3.45 4.06
C LEU A 219 -9.55 -2.14 4.31
N ALA A 220 -9.77 -1.12 3.50
CA ALA A 220 -9.11 0.17 3.62
C ALA A 220 -9.58 0.92 4.87
N ASP A 221 -10.90 0.94 5.12
CA ASP A 221 -11.48 1.54 6.32
C ASP A 221 -11.10 0.79 7.59
N PHE A 222 -11.05 -0.54 7.53
CA PHE A 222 -10.51 -1.34 8.64
C PHE A 222 -9.05 -0.98 8.92
N TRP A 223 -8.21 -0.91 7.89
CA TRP A 223 -6.78 -0.62 8.05
C TRP A 223 -6.49 0.80 8.53
N ALA A 224 -7.28 1.78 8.08
CA ALA A 224 -7.21 3.16 8.53
C ALA A 224 -7.48 3.24 10.04
N ARG A 225 -8.58 2.64 10.51
CA ARG A 225 -8.91 2.55 11.94
C ARG A 225 -7.86 1.79 12.73
N TYR A 226 -7.44 0.61 12.24
CA TYR A 226 -6.39 -0.18 12.86
C TYR A 226 -5.08 0.60 13.02
N THR A 227 -4.69 1.43 12.04
CA THR A 227 -3.47 2.23 12.13
C THR A 227 -3.55 3.28 13.25
N VAL A 228 -4.72 3.90 13.45
CA VAL A 228 -4.94 4.86 14.54
C VAL A 228 -4.91 4.13 15.89
N ASP A 229 -5.73 3.10 16.05
CA ASP A 229 -5.77 2.28 17.27
C ASP A 229 -4.41 1.68 17.62
N PHE A 230 -3.68 1.19 16.61
CA PHE A 230 -2.35 0.61 16.80
C PHE A 230 -1.37 1.66 17.33
N ARG A 231 -1.42 2.91 16.84
CA ARG A 231 -0.58 4.00 17.38
C ARG A 231 -0.91 4.27 18.85
N GLU A 232 -2.18 4.32 19.21
CA GLU A 232 -2.61 4.54 20.59
C GLU A 232 -2.19 3.39 21.52
N ARG A 233 -2.28 2.14 21.04
CA ARG A 233 -1.82 0.95 21.80
C ARG A 233 -0.32 0.77 21.81
N MET A 234 0.38 1.27 20.79
CA MET A 234 1.82 1.20 20.65
C MET A 234 2.48 2.08 21.72
N TYR A 235 1.98 3.28 21.95
CA TYR A 235 2.48 4.20 22.98
C TYR A 235 1.85 3.95 24.36
N THR A 236 2.27 2.88 25.01
CA THR A 236 1.74 2.49 26.32
C THR A 236 2.25 3.34 27.49
N ALA A 237 3.25 4.19 27.28
CA ALA A 237 3.87 5.02 28.31
C ALA A 237 4.24 6.42 27.77
N HIS A 238 4.66 7.31 28.67
CA HIS A 238 5.19 8.61 28.32
C HIS A 238 6.57 8.81 28.96
N ALA A 239 7.48 9.45 28.23
CA ALA A 239 8.75 9.92 28.75
C ALA A 239 8.73 11.45 28.83
N LEU A 240 9.07 12.01 29.98
CA LEU A 240 9.33 13.43 30.11
C LEU A 240 10.82 13.65 29.85
N ILE A 241 11.15 14.44 28.83
CA ILE A 241 12.53 14.72 28.45
C ILE A 241 12.80 16.21 28.46
N ARG A 242 14.06 16.62 28.62
CA ARG A 242 14.53 17.93 28.18
C ARG A 242 15.32 17.76 26.89
N LEU A 243 14.98 18.55 25.89
CA LEU A 243 15.63 18.56 24.59
C LEU A 243 16.43 19.86 24.42
N ALA A 244 17.67 19.75 23.92
CA ALA A 244 18.50 20.88 23.55
C ALA A 244 17.90 21.68 22.36
N PRO A 245 18.21 22.99 22.24
CA PRO A 245 17.71 23.82 21.14
C PRO A 245 18.22 23.34 19.77
N GLY A 246 17.39 23.45 18.74
CA GLY A 246 17.77 23.17 17.35
C GLY A 246 17.70 21.69 16.94
N LEU A 247 17.17 20.81 17.81
CA LEU A 247 17.08 19.37 17.57
C LEU A 247 15.69 18.91 17.11
N GLU A 248 14.77 19.81 16.75
CA GLU A 248 13.41 19.44 16.35
C GLU A 248 13.40 18.50 15.14
N GLY A 249 14.27 18.72 14.16
CA GLY A 249 14.43 17.84 12.99
C GLY A 249 14.95 16.45 13.36
N LEU A 250 15.95 16.38 14.24
CA LEU A 250 16.52 15.10 14.68
C LEU A 250 15.55 14.33 15.58
N LEU A 251 14.76 15.04 16.41
CA LEU A 251 13.68 14.45 17.18
C LEU A 251 12.64 13.81 16.25
N ARG A 252 12.12 14.54 15.25
CA ARG A 252 11.18 14.01 14.26
C ARG A 252 11.71 12.77 13.55
N TYR A 253 12.98 12.79 13.15
CA TYR A 253 13.63 11.64 12.54
C TYR A 253 13.70 10.43 13.48
N THR A 254 13.94 10.68 14.77
CA THR A 254 14.16 9.63 15.78
C THR A 254 12.85 9.01 16.24
N VAL A 255 11.87 9.82 16.65
CA VAL A 255 10.63 9.33 17.27
C VAL A 255 9.44 9.29 16.28
N GLY A 256 9.59 9.89 15.09
CA GLY A 256 8.52 10.09 14.11
C GLY A 256 7.97 11.53 14.14
N GLU A 257 7.44 12.00 13.00
CA GLU A 257 6.91 13.36 12.85
C GLU A 257 5.73 13.63 13.79
N ASP A 258 4.65 12.83 13.68
CA ASP A 258 3.44 12.99 14.49
C ASP A 258 3.71 13.08 16.02
N PRO A 259 4.43 12.13 16.67
CA PRO A 259 4.68 12.20 18.11
C PRO A 259 5.64 13.33 18.50
N ALA A 260 6.61 13.68 17.64
CA ALA A 260 7.50 14.80 17.90
C ALA A 260 6.74 16.13 17.84
N ASP A 261 5.92 16.34 16.81
CA ASP A 261 5.15 17.58 16.64
C ASP A 261 4.11 17.75 17.74
N ALA A 262 3.42 16.68 18.15
CA ALA A 262 2.52 16.72 19.30
C ALA A 262 3.25 17.12 20.60
N ALA A 263 4.44 16.56 20.84
CA ALA A 263 5.23 16.89 22.03
C ALA A 263 5.79 18.32 22.00
N LEU A 264 6.20 18.81 20.82
CA LEU A 264 6.68 20.17 20.61
C LEU A 264 5.55 21.20 20.75
N ALA A 265 4.34 20.89 20.28
CA ALA A 265 3.17 21.75 20.42
C ALA A 265 2.72 21.87 21.89
N GLY A 266 2.86 20.80 22.66
CA GLY A 266 2.58 20.78 24.10
C GLY A 266 3.73 21.30 24.99
N ALA A 267 4.86 21.71 24.40
CA ALA A 267 6.05 22.10 25.14
C ALA A 267 5.86 23.45 25.85
N GLY A 268 6.38 23.54 27.08
CA GLY A 268 6.55 24.84 27.74
C GLY A 268 7.60 25.71 27.05
N PRO A 269 7.71 27.00 27.45
CA PRO A 269 8.77 27.87 26.94
C PRO A 269 10.16 27.28 27.26
N PRO A 270 11.18 27.55 26.43
CA PRO A 270 12.53 27.13 26.72
C PRO A 270 13.06 27.77 28.01
N ASP A 271 13.95 27.06 28.70
CA ASP A 271 14.68 27.61 29.84
C ASP A 271 15.80 28.58 29.40
N GLU A 272 16.54 29.11 30.37
CA GLU A 272 17.65 30.07 30.15
C GLU A 272 18.75 29.54 29.22
N ARG A 273 18.87 28.21 29.07
CA ARG A 273 19.84 27.54 28.19
C ARG A 273 19.24 27.16 26.84
N GLY A 274 17.97 27.51 26.59
CA GLY A 274 17.25 27.16 25.38
C GLY A 274 16.63 25.76 25.39
N TRP A 275 16.74 24.99 26.48
CA TRP A 275 16.23 23.63 26.55
C TRP A 275 14.72 23.63 26.80
N ARG A 276 14.01 22.68 26.19
CA ARG A 276 12.56 22.53 26.35
C ARG A 276 12.20 21.21 26.98
N VAL A 277 11.25 21.23 27.93
CA VAL A 277 10.66 20.02 28.48
C VAL A 277 9.55 19.54 27.54
N LEU A 278 9.67 18.29 27.08
CA LEU A 278 8.73 17.64 26.17
C LEU A 278 8.17 16.38 26.82
N ARG A 279 6.87 16.14 26.62
CA ARG A 279 6.23 14.87 26.99
C ARG A 279 6.08 14.01 25.74
N LEU A 280 6.95 13.01 25.60
CA LEU A 280 6.97 12.10 24.47
C LEU A 280 6.13 10.84 24.74
N PRO A 281 5.23 10.44 23.85
CA PRO A 281 4.64 9.11 23.89
C PRO A 281 5.73 8.07 23.52
N VAL A 282 5.84 6.99 24.29
CA VAL A 282 6.86 5.95 24.10
C VAL A 282 6.28 4.55 24.21
N GLU A 283 6.85 3.62 23.44
CA GLU A 283 6.31 2.26 23.34
C GLU A 283 6.55 1.42 24.60
N SER A 284 7.75 1.56 25.14
CA SER A 284 8.22 0.88 26.33
C SER A 284 9.49 1.58 26.82
N ILE A 285 9.87 1.34 28.09
CA ILE A 285 11.14 1.86 28.64
C ILE A 285 12.33 1.41 27.79
N ARG A 286 12.35 0.12 27.38
CA ARG A 286 13.44 -0.43 26.55
C ARG A 286 13.55 0.28 25.20
N HIS A 287 12.43 0.51 24.53
CA HIS A 287 12.41 1.19 23.24
C HIS A 287 12.78 2.68 23.38
N ALA A 288 12.22 3.36 24.39
CA ALA A 288 12.53 4.74 24.70
C ALA A 288 14.02 4.95 24.96
N ARG A 289 14.65 4.07 25.77
CA ARG A 289 16.09 4.09 26.01
C ARG A 289 16.88 4.03 24.70
N TRP A 290 16.57 3.05 23.85
CA TRP A 290 17.26 2.88 22.58
C TRP A 290 17.10 4.08 21.64
N LEU A 291 15.90 4.67 21.56
CA LEU A 291 15.63 5.86 20.76
C LEU A 291 16.44 7.06 21.26
N LEU A 292 16.31 7.37 22.56
CA LEU A 292 16.87 8.59 23.13
C LEU A 292 18.40 8.58 23.18
N LEU A 293 19.03 7.41 23.27
CA LEU A 293 20.49 7.30 23.15
C LEU A 293 21.05 7.78 21.81
N ARG A 294 20.24 7.78 20.74
CA ARG A 294 20.65 8.31 19.42
C ARG A 294 20.80 9.83 19.42
N LEU A 295 20.15 10.52 20.35
CA LEU A 295 20.27 11.95 20.56
C LEU A 295 21.46 12.32 21.47
N GLY A 296 22.21 11.31 21.96
CA GLY A 296 23.42 11.52 22.74
C GLY A 296 23.18 12.37 23.99
N THR A 297 24.01 13.42 24.15
CA THR A 297 23.96 14.34 25.28
C THR A 297 22.96 15.49 25.10
N ASP A 298 22.29 15.56 23.95
CA ASP A 298 21.34 16.63 23.63
C ASP A 298 19.91 16.33 24.09
N VAL A 299 19.74 15.22 24.82
CA VAL A 299 18.50 14.87 25.51
C VAL A 299 18.78 14.43 26.94
N GLU A 300 17.95 14.88 27.86
CA GLU A 300 17.94 14.43 29.25
C GLU A 300 16.58 13.78 29.56
N VAL A 301 16.58 12.55 30.09
CA VAL A 301 15.35 11.92 30.58
C VAL A 301 15.08 12.39 32.01
N LEU A 302 13.89 12.95 32.24
CA LEU A 302 13.38 13.33 33.55
C LEU A 302 12.49 12.22 34.15
N GLU A 303 11.56 11.69 33.34
CA GLU A 303 10.61 10.63 33.73
C GLU A 303 10.42 9.60 32.60
N PRO A 304 10.01 8.35 32.91
CA PRO A 304 9.85 7.80 34.25
C PRO A 304 11.22 7.48 34.91
N PRO A 305 11.31 7.37 36.24
CA PRO A 305 12.57 7.10 36.96
C PRO A 305 13.31 5.87 36.46
N GLU A 306 12.57 4.83 36.07
CA GLU A 306 13.10 3.58 35.53
C GLU A 306 13.81 3.81 34.18
N LEU A 307 13.27 4.69 33.32
CA LEU A 307 13.93 5.06 32.07
C LEU A 307 15.18 5.89 32.33
N ARG A 308 15.11 6.85 33.26
CA ARG A 308 16.26 7.66 33.66
C ARG A 308 17.39 6.80 34.22
N ALA A 309 17.07 5.83 35.08
CA ALA A 309 18.02 4.86 35.62
C ALA A 309 18.66 4.03 34.49
N ALA A 310 17.85 3.49 33.58
CA ALA A 310 18.35 2.70 32.46
C ALA A 310 19.24 3.52 31.49
N MET A 311 18.97 4.81 31.30
CA MET A 311 19.85 5.73 30.55
C MET A 311 21.18 5.92 31.28
N ALA A 312 21.17 6.17 32.59
CA ALA A 312 22.37 6.35 33.40
C ALA A 312 23.26 5.10 33.42
N GLU A 313 22.67 3.92 33.60
CA GLU A 313 23.38 2.63 33.50
C GLU A 313 24.05 2.46 32.13
N THR A 314 23.37 2.84 31.05
CA THR A 314 23.94 2.76 29.70
C THR A 314 25.08 3.74 29.50
N ALA A 315 24.92 4.98 29.98
CA ALA A 315 25.96 5.99 29.88
C ALA A 315 27.22 5.55 30.63
N ALA A 316 27.07 4.96 31.83
CA ALA A 316 28.18 4.38 32.58
C ALA A 316 28.84 3.22 31.83
N ALA A 317 28.05 2.30 31.24
CA ALA A 317 28.58 1.18 30.47
C ALA A 317 29.32 1.64 29.20
N LEU A 318 28.80 2.65 28.49
CA LEU A 318 29.48 3.25 27.34
C LEU A 318 30.76 3.97 27.74
N ALA A 319 30.75 4.71 28.87
CA ALA A 319 31.94 5.35 29.41
C ALA A 319 33.00 4.33 29.86
N ALA A 320 32.59 3.16 30.37
CA ALA A 320 33.52 2.07 30.69
C ALA A 320 34.10 1.41 29.42
N LEU A 321 33.31 1.32 28.34
CA LEU A 321 33.71 0.68 27.08
C LEU A 321 34.62 1.57 26.22
N TYR A 322 34.33 2.87 26.16
CA TYR A 322 35.02 3.85 25.31
C TYR A 322 35.81 4.89 26.09
N GLY A 323 35.82 4.79 27.42
CA GLY A 323 36.66 5.61 28.27
C GLY A 323 38.13 5.46 27.89
N PRO A 324 38.97 6.45 28.23
CA PRO A 324 40.40 6.37 27.94
C PRO A 324 40.94 5.03 28.47
N PRO A 325 41.65 4.25 27.64
CA PRO A 325 42.18 2.98 28.11
C PRO A 325 43.07 3.22 29.33
N PRO A 326 43.12 2.28 30.30
CA PRO A 326 44.14 2.33 31.33
C PRO A 326 45.51 2.45 30.64
N ALA A 327 46.45 3.18 31.26
CA ALA A 327 47.73 3.57 30.65
C ALA A 327 48.57 2.41 30.07
N ASP A 328 48.24 1.16 30.42
CA ASP A 328 48.92 -0.07 29.99
C ASP A 328 48.04 -1.00 29.11
N GLY A 329 47.08 -0.45 28.36
CA GLY A 329 46.25 -1.23 27.43
C GLY A 329 47.02 -1.71 26.18
N PRO A 330 46.79 -2.93 25.68
CA PRO A 330 47.46 -3.44 24.48
C PRO A 330 47.13 -2.57 23.26
N ALA A 331 48.15 -2.24 22.47
CA ALA A 331 47.99 -1.50 21.23
C ALA A 331 47.02 -2.23 20.29
N LEU A 332 46.08 -1.49 19.69
CA LEU A 332 45.25 -2.00 18.61
C LEU A 332 46.17 -2.48 17.47
N PRO A 333 45.85 -3.61 16.81
CA PRO A 333 46.64 -4.07 15.68
C PRO A 333 46.63 -2.98 14.60
N GLU A 334 47.82 -2.53 14.22
CA GLU A 334 48.00 -1.66 13.05
C GLU A 334 47.54 -2.43 11.82
N GLY A 335 46.54 -1.88 11.12
CA GLY A 335 46.03 -2.39 9.85
C GLY A 335 46.75 -1.78 8.66
#